data_AF-A0AAW0AEJ0-F1
#
_entry.id   AF-A0AAW0AEJ0-F1
#
_cell.length_a   1.000
_cell.length_b   1.000
_cell.length_c   1.000
_cell.angle_alpha   90.00
_cell.angle_beta   90.00
_cell.angle_gamma   90.00
#
_symmetry.space_group_name_H-M   'P 1'
#
loop_
_entity.id
_entity.type
_entity.pdbx_description
1 polymer ?
#
loop_
_entity_poly.entity_id
_entity_poly.type
_entity_poly.pdbx_seq_one_letter_code
_entity_poly.pdbx_strand_id
1 'polypeptide(L)'
;MPGLPLTVSGPLGDAAQTPPVLEVRRGGEENHPKPKPAWRGGREEEGITPEGPNVGGEKAPRIKVLGGNDWERCVRDFVTLERCAGFVSKRGVVVPQGGSDSRPEEVPTWMNRARKWEKTVSLTSVASPLTDKGSFAHRWHIWWAHGQPESRKEADGSLGAIEGVPIEEWENFAKMMGKNGLLLYLGGLLWWGEAICEDGEESETFQREWKAAVGDAANALAMAVKAVKR
;
A
#
# COMPACT_ATOMS: atom_id res chain seq x y z
N MET A 1 9.48 -55.44 -23.54
CA MET A 1 10.88 -54.99 -23.37
C MET A 1 11.19 -55.06 -21.88
N PRO A 2 12.09 -55.96 -21.44
CA PRO A 2 12.55 -56.06 -20.06
C PRO A 2 13.76 -55.12 -19.81
N GLY A 3 14.04 -54.81 -18.54
CA GLY A 3 15.40 -54.37 -18.13
C GLY A 3 15.47 -53.15 -17.20
N LEU A 4 15.48 -53.40 -15.89
CA LEU A 4 16.08 -52.59 -14.80
C LEU A 4 17.62 -52.42 -15.03
N PRO A 5 18.43 -51.66 -14.25
CA PRO A 5 18.20 -51.17 -12.87
C PRO A 5 18.79 -49.78 -12.45
N LEU A 6 18.47 -49.51 -11.19
CA LEU A 6 18.90 -48.53 -10.19
C LEU A 6 20.40 -48.23 -10.03
N THR A 7 20.61 -47.16 -9.25
CA THR A 7 21.70 -46.84 -8.29
C THR A 7 22.99 -46.19 -8.79
N VAL A 8 23.22 -44.94 -8.35
CA VAL A 8 24.52 -44.49 -7.85
C VAL A 8 24.31 -43.70 -6.55
N SER A 9 24.93 -44.22 -5.49
CA SER A 9 25.16 -43.59 -4.19
C SER A 9 26.45 -42.75 -4.22
N GLY A 10 26.54 -41.72 -3.38
CA GLY A 10 27.80 -41.21 -2.83
C GLY A 10 27.91 -39.68 -2.70
N PRO A 11 28.81 -39.16 -1.85
CA PRO A 11 28.58 -39.08 -0.40
C PRO A 11 28.73 -37.66 0.19
N LEU A 12 28.43 -37.60 1.50
CA LEU A 12 28.66 -36.53 2.48
C LEU A 12 29.94 -35.70 2.26
N GLY A 13 29.79 -34.38 2.42
CA GLY A 13 30.89 -33.45 2.68
C GLY A 13 30.48 -32.46 3.77
N ASP A 14 30.88 -32.77 5.00
CA ASP A 14 30.94 -31.85 6.13
C ASP A 14 31.89 -30.68 5.86
N ALA A 15 31.44 -29.45 6.13
CA ALA A 15 32.33 -28.35 6.52
C ALA A 15 31.49 -27.24 7.18
N ALA A 16 31.25 -27.38 8.48
CA ALA A 16 30.83 -26.28 9.33
C ALA A 16 31.98 -25.26 9.43
N GLN A 17 31.81 -24.09 8.82
CA GLN A 17 32.65 -22.91 9.07
C GLN A 17 31.93 -22.00 10.05
N THR A 18 32.42 -22.01 11.29
CA THR A 18 32.07 -21.05 12.33
C THR A 18 32.70 -19.69 11.99
N PRO A 19 31.95 -18.59 11.87
CA PRO A 19 32.54 -17.26 11.74
C PRO A 19 33.01 -16.73 13.10
N PRO A 20 34.07 -15.89 13.12
CA PRO A 20 34.60 -15.32 14.35
C PRO A 20 33.66 -14.26 14.96
N VAL A 21 33.46 -14.39 16.28
CA VAL A 21 32.76 -13.41 17.13
C VAL A 21 33.61 -12.14 17.23
N LEU A 22 33.15 -11.07 16.60
CA LEU A 22 33.68 -9.71 16.81
C LEU A 22 32.98 -9.08 18.03
N GLU A 23 33.71 -8.97 19.13
CA GLU A 23 33.34 -8.14 20.28
C GLU A 23 33.33 -6.66 19.86
N VAL A 24 32.14 -6.09 19.68
CA VAL A 24 31.95 -4.65 19.53
C VAL A 24 31.74 -4.04 20.92
N ARG A 25 32.76 -3.30 21.35
CA ARG A 25 32.78 -2.42 22.51
C ARG A 25 31.54 -1.51 22.56
N ARG A 26 30.79 -1.59 23.67
CA ARG A 26 29.74 -0.63 24.03
C ARG A 26 30.39 0.66 24.53
N GLY A 27 30.47 1.67 23.67
CA GLY A 27 30.72 3.06 24.08
C GLY A 27 29.41 3.68 24.56
N GLY A 28 29.36 4.11 25.81
CA GLY A 28 28.25 4.88 26.35
C GLY A 28 28.34 6.32 25.89
N GLU A 29 27.29 6.82 25.25
CA GLU A 29 27.16 8.23 24.89
C GLU A 29 26.10 8.86 25.80
N GLU A 30 26.52 9.88 26.53
CA GLU A 30 25.77 10.60 27.55
C GLU A 30 24.64 11.42 26.92
N ASN A 31 23.41 11.18 27.38
CA ASN A 31 22.23 11.96 27.00
C ASN A 31 22.25 13.34 27.69
N HIS A 32 22.65 14.38 26.96
CA HIS A 32 22.35 15.76 27.35
C HIS A 32 20.95 16.17 26.86
N PRO A 33 20.03 16.61 27.74
CA PRO A 33 18.73 17.12 27.33
C PRO A 33 18.87 18.50 26.68
N LYS A 34 18.44 18.63 25.41
CA LYS A 34 18.33 19.92 24.72
C LYS A 34 17.21 20.76 25.35
N PRO A 35 17.43 22.07 25.61
CA PRO A 35 16.40 22.95 26.15
C PRO A 35 15.28 23.20 25.13
N LYS A 36 14.03 23.18 25.61
CA LYS A 36 12.84 23.54 24.83
C LYS A 36 12.86 25.02 24.48
N PRO A 37 12.62 25.43 23.21
CA PRO A 37 12.47 26.84 22.88
C PRO A 37 11.18 27.40 23.47
N ALA A 38 11.31 28.54 24.15
CA ALA A 38 10.20 29.32 24.68
C ALA A 38 9.40 29.92 23.51
N TRP A 39 8.15 29.49 23.39
CA TRP A 39 7.17 30.13 22.50
C TRP A 39 6.85 31.53 23.05
N ARG A 40 7.28 32.57 22.34
CA ARG A 40 6.94 33.95 22.62
C ARG A 40 5.74 34.31 21.74
N GLY A 41 4.59 34.55 22.38
CA GLY A 41 3.39 35.03 21.73
C GLY A 41 3.58 36.46 21.23
N GLY A 42 3.33 36.67 19.95
CA GLY A 42 3.15 37.97 19.32
C GLY A 42 1.96 37.84 18.37
N ARG A 43 0.78 38.24 18.85
CA ARG A 43 -0.41 38.45 18.02
C ARG A 43 -0.39 39.93 17.64
N GLU A 44 0.05 40.21 16.42
CA GLU A 44 -0.22 41.49 15.78
C GLU A 44 -1.54 41.33 15.01
N GLU A 45 -2.53 42.13 15.40
CA GLU A 45 -3.79 42.28 14.69
C GLU A 45 -3.56 43.18 13.48
N GLU A 46 -3.47 42.59 12.29
CA GLU A 46 -3.58 43.33 11.03
C GLU A 46 -4.98 43.14 10.43
N GLY A 47 -5.53 44.26 9.98
CA GLY A 47 -6.93 44.47 9.67
C GLY A 47 -7.48 43.58 8.56
N ILE A 48 -8.57 42.90 8.88
CA ILE A 48 -9.39 42.15 7.92
C ILE A 48 -10.29 43.14 7.17
N THR A 49 -10.02 43.35 5.89
CA THR A 49 -10.99 43.91 4.94
C THR A 49 -12.08 42.87 4.65
N PRO A 50 -13.36 43.28 4.46
CA PRO A 50 -14.45 42.36 4.21
C PRO A 50 -14.51 42.03 2.72
N GLU A 51 -13.56 41.23 2.22
CA GLU A 51 -13.83 40.46 1.01
C GLU A 51 -14.65 39.24 1.40
N GLY A 52 -15.89 39.19 0.89
CA GLY A 52 -16.80 38.08 1.13
C GLY A 52 -16.17 36.74 0.80
N PRO A 53 -16.64 35.63 1.42
CA PRO A 53 -16.08 34.32 1.17
C PRO A 53 -16.18 34.01 -0.32
N ASN A 54 -15.02 33.98 -0.97
CA ASN A 54 -14.84 33.35 -2.26
C ASN A 54 -15.24 31.89 -2.04
N VAL A 55 -16.49 31.57 -2.37
CA VAL A 55 -16.99 30.19 -2.45
C VAL A 55 -16.26 29.59 -3.65
N GLY A 56 -14.99 29.25 -3.42
CA GLY A 56 -14.13 28.58 -4.38
C GLY A 56 -14.88 27.34 -4.80
N GLY A 57 -15.35 27.34 -6.05
CA GLY A 57 -16.06 26.21 -6.63
C GLY A 57 -15.28 24.96 -6.31
N GLU A 58 -15.86 24.12 -5.45
CA GLU A 58 -15.24 22.93 -4.90
C GLU A 58 -14.94 22.02 -6.08
N LYS A 59 -13.70 22.10 -6.60
CA LYS A 59 -13.28 21.29 -7.74
C LYS A 59 -13.40 19.86 -7.26
N ALA A 60 -14.35 19.12 -7.84
CA ALA A 60 -14.52 17.71 -7.56
C ALA A 60 -13.14 17.03 -7.64
N PRO A 61 -12.80 16.15 -6.68
CA PRO A 61 -11.48 15.52 -6.65
C PRO A 61 -11.21 14.86 -8.01
N ARG A 62 -10.09 15.24 -8.65
CA ARG A 62 -9.75 14.89 -10.04
C ARG A 62 -9.80 13.39 -10.32
N ILE A 63 -9.57 12.58 -9.29
CA ILE A 63 -9.59 11.11 -9.35
C ILE A 63 -10.98 10.54 -9.64
N LYS A 64 -12.07 11.20 -9.20
CA LYS A 64 -13.42 10.76 -9.57
C LYS A 64 -13.60 10.75 -11.09
N VAL A 65 -12.93 11.68 -11.78
CA VAL A 65 -12.98 11.80 -13.24
C VAL A 65 -12.16 10.69 -13.91
N LEU A 66 -11.02 10.28 -13.33
CA LEU A 66 -10.20 9.21 -13.90
C LEU A 66 -10.70 7.80 -13.59
N GLY A 67 -11.13 7.55 -12.36
CA GLY A 67 -11.45 6.21 -11.86
C GLY A 67 -12.89 5.76 -12.14
N GLY A 68 -13.77 6.72 -12.46
CA GLY A 68 -15.17 6.46 -12.78
C GLY A 68 -15.87 5.59 -11.74
N ASN A 69 -16.78 4.74 -12.23
CA ASN A 69 -17.62 3.88 -11.39
C ASN A 69 -16.81 2.84 -10.61
N ASP A 70 -15.66 2.39 -11.11
CA ASP A 70 -14.89 1.33 -10.44
C ASP A 70 -14.18 1.86 -9.19
N TRP A 71 -13.72 3.11 -9.22
CA TRP A 71 -13.19 3.74 -8.00
C TRP A 71 -14.27 3.91 -6.92
N GLU A 72 -15.48 4.34 -7.30
CA GLU A 72 -16.60 4.45 -6.36
C GLU A 72 -16.99 3.08 -5.78
N ARG A 73 -16.98 2.03 -6.62
CA ARG A 73 -17.18 0.64 -6.18
C ARG A 73 -16.10 0.21 -5.19
N CYS A 74 -14.81 0.47 -5.47
CA CYS A 74 -13.71 0.21 -4.54
C CYS A 74 -13.97 0.82 -3.16
N VAL A 75 -14.24 2.12 -3.10
CA VAL A 75 -14.44 2.82 -1.83
C VAL A 75 -15.66 2.30 -1.09
N ARG A 76 -16.78 2.10 -1.78
CA ARG A 76 -18.02 1.56 -1.20
C ARG A 76 -17.83 0.15 -0.64
N ASP A 77 -17.20 -0.73 -1.41
CA ASP A 77 -17.04 -2.14 -1.06
C ASP A 77 -15.96 -2.29 0.03
N PHE A 78 -14.92 -1.45 0.03
CA PHE A 78 -13.99 -1.32 1.16
C PHE A 78 -14.69 -0.92 2.46
N VAL A 79 -15.50 0.14 2.46
CA VAL A 79 -16.24 0.57 3.66
C VAL A 79 -17.18 -0.53 4.15
N THR A 80 -17.81 -1.25 3.22
CA THR A 80 -18.67 -2.39 3.54
C THR A 80 -17.86 -3.52 4.19
N LEU A 81 -16.72 -3.88 3.60
CA LEU A 81 -15.82 -4.89 4.12
C LEU A 81 -15.29 -4.53 5.51
N GLU A 82 -14.91 -3.27 5.75
CA GLU A 82 -14.46 -2.81 7.06
C GLU A 82 -15.54 -2.95 8.14
N ARG A 83 -16.80 -2.63 7.79
CA ARG A 83 -17.95 -2.80 8.69
C ARG A 83 -18.20 -4.27 9.00
N CYS A 84 -18.17 -5.15 8.00
CA CYS A 84 -18.36 -6.58 8.16
C CYS A 84 -17.22 -7.23 8.96
N ALA A 85 -15.97 -6.84 8.72
CA ALA A 85 -14.80 -7.37 9.43
C ALA A 85 -14.73 -6.91 10.90
N GLY A 86 -15.63 -6.03 11.35
CA GLY A 86 -15.65 -5.56 12.72
C GLY A 86 -14.38 -4.78 13.08
N PHE A 87 -13.78 -4.07 12.11
CA PHE A 87 -12.61 -3.19 12.31
C PHE A 87 -12.96 -1.94 13.14
N VAL A 88 -13.81 -2.08 14.15
CA VAL A 88 -13.91 -1.14 15.27
C VAL A 88 -12.56 -1.21 15.97
N SER A 89 -11.86 -0.08 16.07
CA SER A 89 -10.49 0.01 16.59
C SER A 89 -10.34 -0.54 18.01
N LYS A 90 -10.25 -1.86 18.16
CA LYS A 90 -9.81 -2.52 19.37
C LYS A 90 -8.30 -2.42 19.38
N ARG A 91 -7.75 -1.54 20.22
CA ARG A 91 -6.30 -1.46 20.47
C ARG A 91 -5.81 -2.88 20.81
N GLY A 92 -4.75 -3.34 20.15
CA GLY A 92 -4.03 -4.56 20.56
C GLY A 92 -4.19 -5.80 19.68
N VAL A 93 -4.93 -5.76 18.57
CA VAL A 93 -4.89 -6.88 17.61
C VAL A 93 -3.62 -6.78 16.78
N VAL A 94 -2.67 -7.68 17.04
CA VAL A 94 -1.45 -7.87 16.25
C VAL A 94 -1.86 -8.42 14.89
N VAL A 95 -1.67 -7.61 13.85
CA VAL A 95 -1.91 -8.01 12.47
C VAL A 95 -0.65 -8.73 11.96
N PRO A 96 -0.76 -9.85 11.21
CA PRO A 96 0.40 -10.50 10.61
C PRO A 96 1.23 -9.49 9.80
N GLN A 97 2.54 -9.42 10.05
CA GLN A 97 3.48 -8.47 9.41
C GLN A 97 3.76 -8.75 7.92
N GLY A 98 3.07 -9.72 7.32
CA GLY A 98 3.39 -10.34 6.02
C GLY A 98 3.30 -9.46 4.77
N GLY A 99 3.27 -8.14 4.90
CA GLY A 99 3.26 -7.21 3.76
C GLY A 99 3.95 -5.88 4.06
N SER A 100 4.90 -5.87 5.00
CA SER A 100 5.71 -4.67 5.27
C SER A 100 6.88 -4.53 4.30
N ASP A 101 7.55 -5.64 3.97
CA ASP A 101 8.73 -5.63 3.09
C ASP A 101 8.40 -5.50 1.60
N SER A 102 7.20 -5.93 1.18
CA SER A 102 6.74 -5.83 -0.22
C SER A 102 6.04 -4.50 -0.54
N ARG A 103 5.79 -3.66 0.47
CA ARG A 103 5.12 -2.38 0.29
C ARG A 103 6.06 -1.38 -0.40
N PRO A 104 5.59 -0.59 -1.38
CA PRO A 104 6.40 0.49 -1.95
C PRO A 104 6.91 1.44 -0.85
N GLU A 105 8.21 1.76 -0.86
CA GLU A 105 8.89 2.60 0.16
C GLU A 105 8.30 4.01 0.29
N GLU A 106 7.62 4.45 -0.76
CA GLU A 106 6.87 5.69 -0.82
C GLU A 106 5.69 5.70 0.13
N VAL A 107 5.05 4.55 0.36
CA VAL A 107 3.86 4.45 1.22
C VAL A 107 4.23 4.66 2.69
N PRO A 108 5.26 4.02 3.29
CA PRO A 108 5.74 4.39 4.62
C PRO A 108 6.18 5.86 4.72
N THR A 109 6.85 6.38 3.69
CA THR A 109 7.28 7.78 3.66
C THR A 109 6.07 8.72 3.71
N TRP A 110 5.05 8.45 2.92
CA TRP A 110 3.76 9.14 2.93
C TRP A 110 3.08 8.99 4.29
N MET A 111 2.96 7.78 4.84
CA MET A 111 2.37 7.55 6.17
C MET A 111 3.03 8.38 7.27
N ASN A 112 4.34 8.59 7.18
CA ASN A 112 5.12 9.33 8.18
C ASN A 112 5.06 10.85 7.96
N ARG A 113 4.95 11.32 6.70
CA ARG A 113 5.01 12.74 6.35
C ARG A 113 3.63 13.39 6.13
N ALA A 114 2.69 12.66 5.54
CA ALA A 114 1.38 13.17 5.10
C ALA A 114 0.29 13.11 6.18
N ARG A 115 0.57 12.59 7.39
CA ARG A 115 -0.35 12.76 8.54
C ARG A 115 -0.60 14.23 8.90
N LYS A 116 0.27 15.14 8.45
CA LYS A 116 0.01 16.57 8.47
C LYS A 116 -0.76 16.91 7.19
N TRP A 117 -2.08 16.85 7.26
CA TRP A 117 -3.03 17.15 6.17
C TRP A 117 -2.80 18.50 5.46
N GLU A 118 -1.96 19.37 6.03
CA GLU A 118 -1.55 20.67 5.47
C GLU A 118 -0.50 20.57 4.35
N LYS A 119 0.10 19.39 4.11
CA LYS A 119 1.07 19.20 3.02
C LYS A 119 0.67 18.01 2.17
N THR A 120 -0.04 18.29 1.07
CA THR A 120 -0.21 17.33 -0.03
C THR A 120 1.19 16.98 -0.54
N VAL A 121 1.64 15.77 -0.23
CA VAL A 121 2.89 15.27 -0.79
C VAL A 121 2.53 14.66 -2.13
N SER A 122 2.60 15.45 -3.20
CA SER A 122 2.55 14.91 -4.55
C SER A 122 3.64 13.85 -4.71
N LEU A 123 3.36 12.81 -5.50
CA LEU A 123 4.33 11.77 -5.89
C LEU A 123 5.60 12.39 -6.47
N THR A 124 5.48 13.52 -7.18
CA THR A 124 6.61 14.29 -7.70
C THR A 124 7.31 15.15 -6.64
N SER A 125 6.64 15.47 -5.52
CA SER A 125 7.15 16.32 -4.43
C SER A 125 7.74 15.56 -3.26
N VAL A 126 7.47 14.26 -3.10
CA VAL A 126 8.28 13.43 -2.20
C VAL A 126 9.67 13.48 -2.80
N ALA A 127 10.57 14.26 -2.21
CA ALA A 127 11.96 14.39 -2.62
C ALA A 127 12.73 13.07 -2.42
N SER A 128 12.35 12.08 -3.21
CA SER A 128 13.08 10.86 -3.47
C SER A 128 13.19 10.77 -5.00
N PRO A 129 14.39 10.93 -5.56
CA PRO A 129 14.68 10.61 -6.96
C PRO A 129 14.45 9.14 -7.31
N LEU A 130 14.12 8.31 -6.31
CA LEU A 130 13.50 7.00 -6.46
C LEU A 130 11.99 7.28 -6.38
N THR A 131 11.24 7.27 -7.48
CA THR A 131 11.00 6.05 -8.24
C THR A 131 10.35 6.41 -9.57
N ASP A 132 10.86 5.87 -10.66
CA ASP A 132 10.18 5.81 -11.94
C ASP A 132 8.73 5.31 -11.74
N LYS A 133 7.75 5.96 -12.38
CA LYS A 133 6.34 5.63 -12.22
C LYS A 133 6.03 4.15 -12.50
N GLY A 134 6.71 3.56 -13.47
CA GLY A 134 6.62 2.12 -13.75
C GLY A 134 7.14 1.27 -12.60
N SER A 135 8.23 1.68 -11.95
CA SER A 135 8.76 1.00 -10.76
C SER A 135 7.81 1.10 -9.55
N PHE A 136 7.08 2.22 -9.38
CA PHE A 136 6.02 2.30 -8.37
C PHE A 136 4.88 1.33 -8.68
N ALA A 137 4.36 1.37 -9.91
CA ALA A 137 3.30 0.48 -10.37
C ALA A 137 3.66 -1.01 -10.17
N HIS A 138 4.87 -1.38 -10.56
CA HIS A 138 5.39 -2.73 -10.39
C HIS A 138 5.43 -3.17 -8.92
N ARG A 139 6.01 -2.35 -8.02
CA ARG A 139 6.04 -2.66 -6.59
C ARG A 139 4.64 -2.71 -5.98
N TRP A 140 3.75 -1.84 -6.45
CA TRP A 140 2.37 -1.84 -6.03
C TRP A 140 1.66 -3.13 -6.44
N HIS A 141 1.88 -3.64 -7.66
CA HIS A 141 1.34 -4.92 -8.12
C HIS A 141 1.87 -6.10 -7.32
N ILE A 142 3.17 -6.12 -6.99
CA ILE A 142 3.75 -7.13 -6.10
C ILE A 142 3.05 -7.10 -4.74
N TRP A 143 2.93 -5.92 -4.13
CA TRP A 143 2.25 -5.77 -2.86
C TRP A 143 0.80 -6.25 -2.92
N TRP A 144 0.09 -5.94 -4.00
CA TRP A 144 -1.27 -6.44 -4.20
C TRP A 144 -1.34 -7.96 -4.24
N ALA A 145 -0.43 -8.57 -4.99
CA ALA A 145 -0.40 -10.01 -5.20
C ALA A 145 -0.21 -10.78 -3.89
N HIS A 146 0.58 -10.25 -2.95
CA HIS A 146 0.73 -10.84 -1.61
C HIS A 146 -0.59 -10.95 -0.85
N GLY A 147 -1.53 -10.03 -1.09
CA GLY A 147 -2.85 -10.02 -0.45
C GLY A 147 -3.90 -10.90 -1.13
N GLN A 148 -3.60 -11.48 -2.28
CA GLN A 148 -4.58 -12.25 -3.06
C GLN A 148 -4.67 -13.72 -2.61
N PRO A 149 -5.84 -14.35 -2.86
CA PRO A 149 -6.00 -15.80 -2.80
C PRO A 149 -4.87 -16.56 -3.52
N GLU A 150 -4.50 -17.73 -3.00
CA GLU A 150 -3.40 -18.52 -3.57
C GLU A 150 -3.77 -19.05 -4.94
N SER A 151 -5.04 -19.43 -5.16
CA SER A 151 -5.53 -19.90 -6.46
C SER A 151 -5.48 -18.83 -7.55
N ARG A 152 -5.21 -17.57 -7.19
CA ARG A 152 -5.09 -16.44 -8.10
C ARG A 152 -3.63 -16.14 -8.47
N LYS A 153 -2.66 -16.68 -7.74
CA LYS A 153 -1.25 -16.40 -7.96
C LYS A 153 -0.71 -17.34 -9.02
N GLU A 154 -0.23 -16.76 -10.11
CA GLU A 154 0.41 -17.51 -11.18
C GLU A 154 1.90 -17.75 -10.86
N ALA A 155 2.50 -18.72 -11.54
CA ALA A 155 3.90 -19.09 -11.30
C ALA A 155 4.90 -17.97 -11.62
N ASP A 156 4.52 -17.02 -12.47
CA ASP A 156 5.32 -15.84 -12.83
C ASP A 156 5.13 -14.64 -11.88
N GLY A 157 4.31 -14.81 -10.83
CA GLY A 157 3.99 -13.75 -9.87
C GLY A 157 2.89 -12.80 -10.33
N SER A 158 2.32 -13.02 -11.53
CA SER A 158 1.14 -12.31 -11.97
C SER A 158 -0.13 -12.81 -11.27
N LEU A 159 -1.21 -12.06 -11.43
CA LEU A 159 -2.51 -12.42 -10.87
C LEU A 159 -3.43 -12.90 -11.99
N GLY A 160 -3.91 -14.13 -11.83
CA GLY A 160 -4.95 -14.71 -12.65
C GLY A 160 -6.30 -14.00 -12.50
N ALA A 161 -7.27 -14.48 -13.28
CA ALA A 161 -8.64 -14.00 -13.25
C ALA A 161 -9.26 -14.13 -11.86
N ILE A 162 -10.16 -13.21 -11.52
CA ILE A 162 -10.95 -13.30 -10.28
C ILE A 162 -12.04 -14.36 -10.44
N GLU A 163 -12.51 -14.57 -11.67
CA GLU A 163 -13.42 -15.63 -12.04
C GLU A 163 -12.79 -17.01 -11.80
N GLY A 164 -13.51 -17.87 -11.07
CA GLY A 164 -13.06 -19.22 -10.77
C GLY A 164 -12.33 -19.38 -9.44
N VAL A 165 -11.96 -18.28 -8.78
CA VAL A 165 -11.42 -18.34 -7.41
C VAL A 165 -12.54 -18.74 -6.44
N PRO A 166 -12.38 -19.80 -5.64
CA PRO A 166 -13.35 -20.21 -4.63
C PRO A 166 -13.66 -19.06 -3.67
N ILE A 167 -14.95 -18.85 -3.41
CA ILE A 167 -15.43 -17.75 -2.55
C ILE A 167 -14.91 -17.87 -1.11
N GLU A 168 -14.60 -19.09 -0.66
CA GLU A 168 -14.03 -19.40 0.65
C GLU A 168 -12.61 -18.82 0.81
N GLU A 169 -11.82 -18.73 -0.26
CA GLU A 169 -10.50 -18.11 -0.20
C GLU A 169 -10.57 -16.59 0.02
N TRP A 170 -11.67 -15.96 -0.40
CA TRP A 170 -11.92 -14.53 -0.19
C TRP A 170 -12.34 -14.18 1.25
N GLU A 171 -12.75 -15.15 2.07
CA GLU A 171 -13.15 -14.90 3.47
C GLU A 171 -11.98 -14.36 4.31
N ASN A 172 -10.76 -14.78 3.98
CA ASN A 172 -9.55 -14.34 4.69
C ASN A 172 -8.88 -13.12 4.05
N PHE A 173 -9.42 -12.58 2.96
CA PHE A 173 -8.85 -11.44 2.24
C PHE A 173 -8.55 -10.24 3.16
N ALA A 174 -9.53 -9.85 3.98
CA ALA A 174 -9.36 -8.74 4.93
C ALA A 174 -8.30 -9.03 6.02
N LYS A 175 -8.08 -10.30 6.38
CA LYS A 175 -7.06 -10.71 7.34
C LYS A 175 -5.67 -10.72 6.73
N MET A 176 -5.54 -11.16 5.47
CA MET A 176 -4.27 -11.21 4.73
C MET A 176 -3.69 -9.82 4.51
N MET A 177 -4.52 -8.87 4.05
CA MET A 177 -4.08 -7.48 3.87
C MET A 177 -4.00 -6.72 5.19
N GLY A 178 -4.85 -7.08 6.16
CA GLY A 178 -5.02 -6.34 7.40
C GLY A 178 -5.72 -5.00 7.21
N LYS A 179 -6.29 -4.46 8.29
CA LYS A 179 -7.03 -3.18 8.27
C LYS A 179 -6.22 -2.05 7.62
N ASN A 180 -5.02 -1.84 8.13
CA ASN A 180 -4.18 -0.75 7.65
C ASN A 180 -3.62 -1.05 6.26
N GLY A 181 -3.30 -2.32 5.94
CA GLY A 181 -2.73 -2.64 4.64
C GLY A 181 -3.70 -2.34 3.50
N LEU A 182 -4.98 -2.72 3.64
CA LEU A 182 -5.98 -2.46 2.62
C LEU A 182 -6.29 -0.97 2.44
N LEU A 183 -6.38 -0.21 3.54
CA LEU A 183 -6.55 1.25 3.47
C LEU A 183 -5.37 1.92 2.77
N LEU A 184 -4.14 1.55 3.15
CA LEU A 184 -2.92 2.09 2.55
C LEU A 184 -2.80 1.72 1.07
N TYR A 185 -3.27 0.53 0.71
CA TYR A 185 -3.28 0.06 -0.66
C TYR A 185 -4.20 0.91 -1.55
N LEU A 186 -5.42 1.19 -1.08
CA LEU A 186 -6.35 2.10 -1.76
C LEU A 186 -5.81 3.54 -1.77
N GLY A 187 -5.15 3.97 -0.69
CA GLY A 187 -4.43 5.25 -0.66
C GLY A 187 -3.32 5.33 -1.71
N GLY A 188 -2.61 4.24 -1.95
CA GLY A 188 -1.62 4.13 -3.03
C GLY A 188 -2.24 4.27 -4.42
N LEU A 189 -3.42 3.68 -4.67
CA LEU A 189 -4.16 3.88 -5.93
C LEU A 189 -4.63 5.30 -6.12
N LEU A 190 -5.17 5.90 -5.07
CA LEU A 190 -5.59 7.31 -5.06
C LEU A 190 -4.41 8.18 -5.50
N TRP A 191 -3.26 7.97 -4.86
CA TRP A 191 -2.06 8.74 -5.10
C TRP A 191 -1.51 8.55 -6.52
N TRP A 192 -1.46 7.32 -7.00
CA TRP A 192 -1.10 6.99 -8.38
C TRP A 192 -2.03 7.72 -9.37
N GLY A 193 -3.34 7.71 -9.13
CA GLY A 193 -4.30 8.43 -9.96
C GLY A 193 -4.09 9.95 -9.97
N GLU A 194 -3.72 10.56 -8.84
CA GLU A 194 -3.36 11.98 -8.78
C GLU A 194 -2.11 12.29 -9.60
N ALA A 195 -1.08 11.45 -9.49
CA ALA A 195 0.17 11.62 -10.25
C ALA A 195 -0.04 11.51 -11.76
N ILE A 196 -1.06 10.75 -12.21
CA ILE A 196 -1.48 10.71 -13.60
C ILE A 196 -2.14 12.04 -14.00
N CYS A 197 -3.01 12.60 -13.15
CA CYS A 197 -3.69 13.87 -13.41
C CYS A 197 -2.76 15.09 -13.44
N GLU A 198 -1.68 15.08 -12.66
CA GLU A 198 -0.77 16.22 -12.51
C GLU A 198 0.11 16.42 -13.73
N ASP A 199 0.59 15.33 -14.34
CA ASP A 199 1.60 15.41 -15.40
C ASP A 199 1.04 15.68 -16.79
N GLY A 200 -0.27 15.95 -16.90
CA GLY A 200 -0.92 16.59 -18.06
C GLY A 200 -0.96 15.78 -19.36
N GLU A 201 -0.07 14.80 -19.55
CA GLU A 201 0.10 14.09 -20.82
C GLU A 201 0.85 12.75 -20.68
N GLU A 202 0.89 12.16 -19.49
CA GLU A 202 1.58 10.88 -19.33
C GLU A 202 0.82 9.69 -19.94
N SER A 203 1.64 8.86 -20.61
CA SER A 203 1.34 7.67 -21.42
C SER A 203 -0.02 7.03 -21.17
N GLU A 204 -0.82 6.88 -22.23
CA GLU A 204 -2.04 6.05 -22.25
C GLU A 204 -1.82 4.67 -21.60
N THR A 205 -0.59 4.15 -21.64
CA THR A 205 -0.19 2.90 -20.99
C THR A 205 -0.32 2.98 -19.48
N PHE A 206 0.17 4.06 -18.85
CA PHE A 206 0.14 4.22 -17.39
C PHE A 206 -1.28 4.46 -16.88
N GLN A 207 -2.08 5.21 -17.65
CA GLN A 207 -3.52 5.36 -17.39
C GLN A 207 -4.26 4.03 -17.49
N ARG A 208 -3.94 3.23 -18.50
CA ARG A 208 -4.55 1.92 -18.71
C ARG A 208 -4.17 0.95 -17.59
N GLU A 209 -2.90 0.95 -17.17
CA GLU A 209 -2.42 0.13 -16.06
C GLU A 209 -3.10 0.50 -14.74
N TRP A 210 -3.18 1.80 -14.42
CA TRP A 210 -3.90 2.28 -13.25
C TRP A 210 -5.39 1.92 -13.29
N LYS A 211 -6.07 2.08 -14.44
CA LYS A 211 -7.47 1.67 -14.59
C LYS A 211 -7.65 0.17 -14.40
N ALA A 212 -6.74 -0.65 -14.92
CA ALA A 212 -6.76 -2.09 -14.70
C ALA A 212 -6.59 -2.43 -13.22
N ALA A 213 -5.65 -1.78 -12.53
CA ALA A 213 -5.42 -1.92 -11.10
C ALA A 213 -6.65 -1.52 -10.25
N VAL A 214 -7.35 -0.43 -10.60
CA VAL A 214 -8.60 -0.02 -9.95
C VAL A 214 -9.72 -1.02 -10.19
N GLY A 215 -9.90 -1.47 -11.43
CA GLY A 215 -10.91 -2.47 -11.77
C GLY A 215 -10.68 -3.80 -11.05
N ASP A 216 -9.42 -4.22 -10.95
CA ASP A 216 -9.02 -5.42 -10.23
C ASP A 216 -9.32 -5.31 -8.72
N ALA A 217 -8.92 -4.19 -8.11
CA ALA A 217 -9.22 -3.90 -6.71
C ALA A 217 -10.74 -3.88 -6.45
N ALA A 218 -11.53 -3.31 -7.36
CA ALA A 218 -12.98 -3.24 -7.24
C ALA A 218 -13.61 -4.64 -7.22
N ASN A 219 -13.17 -5.50 -8.13
CA ASN A 219 -13.67 -6.87 -8.24
C ASN A 219 -13.23 -7.73 -7.04
N ALA A 220 -11.98 -7.62 -6.60
CA ALA A 220 -11.47 -8.33 -5.43
C ALA A 220 -12.23 -7.92 -4.15
N LEU A 221 -12.46 -6.62 -3.95
CA LEU A 221 -13.25 -6.11 -2.82
C LEU A 221 -14.70 -6.60 -2.88
N ALA A 222 -15.33 -6.62 -4.06
CA ALA A 222 -16.67 -7.13 -4.23
C ALA A 222 -16.76 -8.63 -3.85
N MET A 223 -15.76 -9.43 -4.24
CA MET A 223 -15.67 -10.84 -3.85
C MET A 223 -15.48 -11.03 -2.35
N ALA A 224 -14.59 -10.24 -1.74
CA ALA A 224 -14.41 -10.25 -0.29
C ALA A 224 -15.69 -9.87 0.46
N VAL A 225 -16.41 -8.84 0.01
CA VAL A 225 -17.71 -8.43 0.58
C VAL A 225 -18.74 -9.54 0.44
N LYS A 226 -18.78 -10.23 -0.70
CA LYS A 226 -19.68 -11.36 -0.93
C LYS A 226 -19.36 -12.52 0.00
N ALA A 227 -18.08 -12.80 0.24
CA ALA A 227 -17.64 -13.88 1.11
C ALA A 227 -18.05 -13.65 2.57
N VAL A 228 -17.83 -12.43 3.10
CA VAL A 228 -18.14 -12.12 4.52
C VAL A 228 -19.63 -11.94 4.83
N LYS A 229 -20.49 -11.88 3.81
CA LYS A 229 -21.96 -11.74 3.96
C LYS A 229 -22.71 -13.07 3.90
N ARG A 230 -22.02 -14.18 3.64
CA ARG A 230 -22.60 -15.53 3.69
C ARG A 230 -22.88 -15.95 5.12
#